data_AF-A0A937QPG6-F1
#
_entry.id   AF-A0A937QPG6-F1
#
_cell.length_a   1.000
_cell.length_b   1.000
_cell.length_c   1.000
_cell.angle_alpha   90.00
_cell.angle_beta   90.00
_cell.angle_gamma   90.00
#
_symmetry.space_group_name_H-M   'P 1'
#
loop_
_entity.id
_entity.type
_entity.pdbx_description
1 polymer ?
#
loop_
_entity_poly.entity_id
_entity_poly.type
_entity_poly.pdbx_seq_one_letter_code
_entity_poly.pdbx_strand_id
1 'polypeptide(L)' 'AKQIEPLVHIENIFASSELGWRKPAPQFFQAVESRLQKEPEQLLLVGDDPRLDIAAANAAGWKSMRIG' A
#
# COMPACT_ATOMS: atom_id res chain seq x y z
N ALA A 1 -3.76 -16.38 -14.47
CA ALA A 1 -3.11 -15.18 -13.91
C ALA A 1 -1.61 -15.37 -13.98
N LYS A 2 -0.83 -14.38 -14.45
CA LYS A 2 0.63 -14.48 -14.50
C LYS A 2 1.16 -14.75 -13.09
N GLN A 3 1.85 -15.87 -12.90
CA GLN A 3 2.57 -16.15 -11.66
C GLN A 3 3.69 -15.10 -11.52
N ILE A 4 3.59 -14.27 -10.49
CA ILE A 4 4.67 -13.37 -10.08
C ILE A 4 5.36 -14.11 -8.92
N GLU A 5 6.37 -14.90 -9.27
CA GLU A 5 7.00 -15.87 -8.35
C GLU A 5 7.62 -15.29 -7.05
N PRO A 6 7.93 -13.98 -6.92
CA PRO A 6 8.29 -13.39 -5.62
C PRO A 6 7.15 -13.29 -4.59
N LEU A 7 5.88 -13.47 -4.96
CA LEU A 7 4.74 -13.18 -4.08
C LEU A 7 4.22 -14.39 -3.30
N VAL A 8 4.93 -15.53 -3.33
CA VAL A 8 4.49 -16.78 -2.68
C VAL A 8 4.27 -16.66 -1.16
N HIS A 9 4.88 -15.66 -0.51
CA HIS A 9 4.71 -15.38 0.92
C HIS A 9 3.73 -14.23 1.21
N ILE A 10 3.06 -13.69 0.18
CA ILE A 10 2.13 -12.58 0.33
C ILE A 10 0.71 -13.12 0.52
N GLU A 11 0.09 -12.77 1.64
CA GLU A 11 -1.28 -13.19 1.96
C GLU A 11 -2.35 -12.42 1.16
N ASN A 12 -2.10 -11.13 0.90
CA ASN A 12 -3.04 -10.22 0.26
C ASN A 12 -2.34 -9.39 -0.82
N ILE A 13 -2.92 -9.34 -2.02
CA ILE A 13 -2.43 -8.51 -3.13
C ILE A 13 -3.47 -7.44 -3.42
N PHE A 14 -3.02 -6.19 -3.47
CA PHE A 14 -3.86 -5.03 -3.76
C PHE A 14 -3.37 -4.34 -5.04
N ALA A 15 -4.05 -4.60 -6.16
CA ALA A 15 -3.76 -3.89 -7.41
C ALA A 15 -4.60 -2.61 -7.52
N SER A 16 -3.99 -1.51 -7.94
CA SER A 16 -4.72 -0.23 -8.14
C SER A 16 -5.87 -0.35 -9.15
N SER A 17 -5.73 -1.22 -10.16
CA SER A 17 -6.79 -1.55 -11.12
C SER A 17 -7.99 -2.23 -10.48
N GLU A 18 -7.79 -2.98 -9.39
CA GLU A 18 -8.85 -3.68 -8.66
C GLU A 18 -9.47 -2.79 -7.57
N LEU A 19 -8.66 -1.92 -6.95
CA LEU A 19 -9.12 -0.95 -5.95
C LEU A 19 -9.83 0.27 -6.58
N GLY A 20 -9.61 0.55 -7.86
CA GLY A 20 -10.13 1.73 -8.57
C GLY A 20 -9.39 3.03 -8.25
N TRP A 21 -8.42 2.98 -7.35
CA TRP A 21 -7.60 4.11 -6.92
C TRP A 21 -6.12 3.77 -7.03
N ARG A 22 -5.29 4.80 -7.21
CA ARG A 22 -3.83 4.67 -7.17
C ARG A 22 -3.26 5.61 -6.12
N LYS A 23 -2.15 5.23 -5.50
CA LYS A 23 -1.33 6.16 -4.73
C LYS A 23 -1.01 7.40 -5.60
N PRO A 24 -1.11 8.63 -5.07
CA PRO A 24 -1.26 8.98 -3.65
C PRO A 24 -2.71 9.23 -3.19
N ALA A 25 -3.73 8.79 -3.94
CA ALA A 25 -5.12 9.03 -3.57
C ALA A 25 -5.44 8.40 -2.20
N PRO A 26 -6.05 9.14 -1.24
CA PRO A 26 -6.33 8.62 0.10
C PRO A 26 -7.23 7.38 0.07
N GLN A 27 -8.12 7.28 -0.92
CA GLN A 27 -9.00 6.13 -1.12
C GLN A 27 -8.24 4.83 -1.36
N PHE A 28 -7.01 4.88 -1.89
CA PHE A 28 -6.16 3.69 -2.01
C PHE A 28 -5.83 3.13 -0.62
N PHE A 29 -5.39 4.00 0.30
CA PHE A 29 -4.99 3.62 1.66
C PHE A 29 -6.19 3.16 2.48
N GLN A 30 -7.30 3.92 2.42
CA GLN A 30 -8.56 3.56 3.08
C GLN A 30 -9.13 2.22 2.61
N ALA A 31 -9.00 1.90 1.31
CA ALA A 31 -9.43 0.62 0.78
C ALA A 31 -8.57 -0.54 1.33
N VAL A 32 -7.25 -0.33 1.47
CA VAL A 32 -6.36 -1.34 2.05
C VAL A 32 -6.62 -1.51 3.55
N GLU A 33 -6.75 -0.41 4.32
CA GLU A 33 -7.14 -0.41 5.73
C GLU A 33 -8.43 -1.21 5.95
N SER A 34 -9.45 -0.91 5.14
CA SER A 34 -10.75 -1.59 5.19
C SER A 34 -10.63 -3.07 4.86
N ARG A 35 -9.77 -3.46 3.91
CA ARG A 35 -9.66 -4.88 3.52
C ARG A 35 -8.85 -5.70 4.52
N LEU A 36 -7.88 -5.07 5.18
CA LEU A 36 -7.05 -5.71 6.22
C LEU A 36 -7.67 -5.61 7.62
N GLN A 37 -8.69 -4.75 7.81
CA GLN A 37 -9.28 -4.44 9.11
C GLN A 37 -8.19 -3.97 10.10
N LYS A 38 -7.40 -2.98 9.66
CA LYS A 38 -6.30 -2.39 10.42
C LYS A 38 -6.38 -0.88 10.42
N GLU A 39 -5.99 -0.29 11.54
CA GLU A 39 -5.85 1.16 11.68
C GLU A 39 -4.53 1.64 11.02
N PRO A 40 -4.48 2.89 10.53
CA PRO A 40 -3.30 3.45 9.86
C PRO A 40 -1.96 3.26 10.60
N GLU A 41 -1.95 3.41 11.93
CA GLU A 41 -0.73 3.36 12.75
C GLU A 41 -0.13 1.95 12.87
N GLN A 42 -0.92 0.94 12.52
CA GLN A 42 -0.53 -0.48 12.47
C GLN A 42 0.09 -0.87 11.14
N LEU A 43 0.10 0.03 10.15
CA LEU A 43 0.53 -0.24 8.78
C LEU A 43 1.85 0.49 8.48
N LEU A 44 2.76 -0.23 7.81
CA LEU A 44 4.02 0.30 7.29
C LEU A 44 4.04 0.10 5.79
N LEU A 45 4.22 1.18 5.04
CA LEU A 45 4.47 1.11 3.60
C LEU A 45 5.98 1.16 3.32
N VAL A 46 6.49 0.12 2.66
CA VAL A 46 7.88 0.02 2.21
C VAL A 46 7.92 0.19 0.70
N GLY A 47 8.69 1.17 0.21
CA GLY A 47 8.76 1.50 -1.22
C GLY A 47 9.88 2.49 -1.56
N ASP A 48 10.12 2.73 -2.85
CA ASP A 48 11.25 3.51 -3.35
C ASP A 48 10.88 4.95 -3.76
N ASP A 49 9.61 5.18 -4.13
CA ASP A 49 9.14 6.46 -4.66
C ASP A 49 8.85 7.46 -3.52
N PRO A 50 9.59 8.57 -3.41
CA PRO A 50 9.39 9.54 -2.33
C PRO A 50 7.98 10.15 -2.30
N ARG A 51 7.30 10.26 -3.45
CA ARG A 51 5.96 10.85 -3.56
C ARG A 51 4.86 9.81 -3.41
N LEU A 52 4.97 8.69 -4.11
CA LEU A 52 3.92 7.68 -4.17
C LEU A 52 3.94 6.71 -3.00
N ASP A 53 5.10 6.54 -2.35
CA ASP A 53 5.24 5.65 -1.21
C ASP A 53 5.35 6.44 0.08
N ILE A 54 6.35 7.32 0.18
CA ILE A 54 6.70 7.95 1.46
C ILE A 54 5.73 9.07 1.83
N ALA A 55 5.62 10.11 0.99
CA ALA A 55 4.74 11.23 1.25
C ALA A 55 3.26 10.79 1.30
N ALA A 56 2.86 9.87 0.42
CA ALA A 56 1.50 9.37 0.37
C ALA A 56 1.10 8.57 1.61
N ALA A 57 1.95 7.63 2.05
CA ALA A 57 1.69 6.86 3.27
C ALA A 57 1.63 7.75 4.51
N ASN A 58 2.58 8.69 4.65
CA ASN A 58 2.57 9.63 5.78
C ASN A 58 1.31 10.52 5.79
N ALA A 59 0.84 10.98 4.62
CA ALA A 59 -0.39 11.76 4.50
C ALA A 59 -1.65 10.94 4.85
N ALA A 60 -1.60 9.61 4.67
CA ALA A 60 -2.66 8.68 5.06
C ALA A 60 -2.57 8.22 6.53
N GLY A 61 -1.58 8.70 7.31
CA GLY A 61 -1.39 8.30 8.71
C GLY A 61 -0.60 6.99 8.89
N TRP A 62 -0.11 6.40 7.81
CA TRP A 62 0.72 5.20 7.87
C TRP A 62 2.16 5.54 8.23
N LYS A 63 2.89 4.55 8.75
CA LYS A 63 4.35 4.62 8.79
C LYS A 63 4.90 4.37 7.39
N SER A 64 6.08 4.92 7.10
CA SER A 64 6.77 4.69 5.82
C SER A 64 8.25 4.37 6.00
N MET A 65 8.78 3.54 5.11
CA MET A 65 10.21 3.25 5.02
C MET A 65 10.63 3.26 3.55
N ARG A 66 11.60 4.12 3.23
CA ARG A 66 12.16 4.18 1.89
C ARG A 66 13.21 3.10 1.69
N ILE A 67 13.13 2.38 0.59
CA ILE A 67 14.18 1.47 0.12
C ILE A 67 14.72 1.96 -1.22
N GLY A 68 16.03 1.88 -1.43
CA GLY A 68 16.70 2.39 -2.63
C GLY A 68 18.17 2.67 -2.40
#